data_AF-A0A7C1DD98-F1
#
_entry.id   AF-A0A7C1DD98-F1
#
_cell.length_a   1.000
_cell.length_b   1.000
_cell.length_c   1.000
_cell.angle_alpha   90.00
_cell.angle_beta   90.00
_cell.angle_gamma   90.00
#
_symmetry.space_group_name_H-M   'P 1'
#
loop_
_entity.id
_entity.type
_entity.pdbx_description
1 polymer ?
#
loop_
_entity_poly.entity_id
_entity_poly.type
_entity_poly.pdbx_seq_one_letter_code
_entity_poly.pdbx_strand_id
1 'polypeptide(L)'
;MFDDDDFKISMDDIKDMVSELFGEKIEKVDAASAKELLKQETDEFMKIGLEEINEFSAAEQDESSVLKDYETEDTLKPAPANPVELRKQIELEIREKVERELADEKSRKKEEMLKRIEEAKKDSAAYASELSSAAAAKKDTGLSFQERMQIIEMFDYSQKLFAALLSKLIKKPAVENMMLKTLEKSVMKFQDILKKANVNQYGKVRGDGTIETARLAANLNAVYLPEEKKNEKFYSALKYIFEERLIAAELVTGIEVKDNLLSNLFTQLDSVFEKRRYPKKLADIFSSKIIPETTLKPGE
;
A
#
# COMPACT_ATOMS: atom_id res chain seq x y z
N MET A 1 13.80 -26.68 -44.19
CA MET A 1 13.04 -27.62 -43.35
C MET A 1 13.78 -27.64 -42.02
N PHE A 2 13.25 -26.94 -41.03
CA PHE A 2 13.62 -27.19 -39.64
C PHE A 2 12.62 -28.25 -39.18
N ASP A 3 13.12 -29.39 -38.74
CA ASP A 3 12.28 -30.49 -38.30
C ASP A 3 11.59 -30.08 -37.00
N ASP A 4 10.25 -30.12 -36.98
CA ASP A 4 9.40 -29.78 -35.83
C ASP A 4 9.52 -30.81 -34.66
N ASP A 5 10.54 -31.67 -34.67
CA ASP A 5 10.74 -32.74 -33.68
C ASP A 5 11.73 -32.37 -32.54
N ASP A 6 12.35 -31.18 -32.57
CA ASP A 6 13.41 -30.78 -31.64
C ASP A 6 12.94 -30.21 -30.28
N PHE A 7 11.63 -30.16 -30.00
CA PHE A 7 11.09 -29.64 -28.73
C PHE A 7 10.16 -30.61 -27.99
N LYS A 8 10.43 -31.92 -28.08
CA LYS A 8 9.77 -32.89 -27.18
C LYS A 8 10.40 -32.83 -25.79
N ILE A 9 9.89 -31.94 -24.95
CA ILE A 9 10.16 -31.94 -23.51
C ILE A 9 9.72 -33.31 -22.97
N SER A 10 10.66 -34.09 -22.46
CA SER A 10 10.35 -35.42 -21.92
C SER A 10 9.70 -35.31 -20.54
N MET A 11 8.98 -36.35 -20.13
CA MET A 11 8.39 -36.41 -18.79
C MET A 11 9.46 -36.37 -17.69
N ASP A 12 10.68 -36.79 -17.99
CA ASP A 12 11.80 -36.73 -17.05
C ASP A 12 12.36 -35.30 -16.95
N ASP A 13 12.41 -34.54 -18.05
CA ASP A 13 12.75 -33.11 -18.01
C ASP A 13 11.75 -32.32 -17.14
N ILE A 14 10.45 -32.64 -17.24
CA ILE A 14 9.41 -32.02 -16.39
C ILE A 14 9.65 -32.36 -14.91
N LYS A 15 10.02 -33.59 -14.58
CA LYS A 15 10.31 -33.98 -13.19
C LYS A 15 11.54 -33.26 -12.65
N ASP A 16 12.58 -33.11 -13.46
CA ASP A 16 13.81 -32.41 -13.07
C ASP A 16 13.53 -30.91 -12.84
N MET A 17 12.76 -30.28 -13.73
CA MET A 17 12.29 -28.90 -13.55
C MET A 17 11.45 -28.73 -12.28
N VAL A 18 10.52 -29.66 -12.00
CA VAL A 18 9.71 -29.63 -10.77
C VAL A 18 10.61 -29.82 -9.55
N SER A 19 11.57 -30.74 -9.59
CA SER A 19 12.51 -30.96 -8.49
C SER A 19 13.36 -29.70 -8.20
N GLU A 20 13.84 -29.00 -9.24
CA GLU A 20 14.59 -27.75 -9.10
C GLU A 20 13.73 -26.62 -8.51
N LEU A 21 12.49 -26.48 -9.00
CA LEU A 21 11.57 -25.41 -8.57
C LEU A 21 11.09 -25.60 -7.14
N PHE A 22 10.87 -26.83 -6.69
CA PHE A 22 10.26 -27.12 -5.39
C PHE A 22 11.26 -27.64 -4.35
N GLY A 23 12.49 -28.00 -4.75
CA GLY A 23 13.55 -28.45 -3.86
C GLY A 23 13.36 -29.85 -3.27
N GLU A 24 12.22 -30.49 -3.55
CA GLU A 24 11.88 -31.85 -3.14
C GLU A 24 10.89 -32.49 -4.12
N LYS A 25 10.71 -33.81 -3.99
CA LYS A 25 9.67 -34.52 -4.72
C LYS A 25 8.29 -34.20 -4.13
N ILE A 26 7.39 -33.67 -4.95
CA ILE A 26 6.04 -33.31 -4.54
C ILE A 26 5.06 -34.42 -4.88
N GLU A 27 4.25 -34.82 -3.90
CA GLU A 27 3.12 -35.71 -4.11
C GLU A 27 1.98 -34.91 -4.76
N LYS A 28 1.45 -35.41 -5.88
CA LYS A 28 0.33 -34.75 -6.56
C LYS A 28 -0.93 -34.94 -5.75
N VAL A 29 -1.63 -33.83 -5.48
CA VAL A 29 -2.98 -33.85 -4.92
C VAL A 29 -3.98 -34.01 -6.04
N ASP A 30 -4.99 -34.87 -5.86
CA ASP A 30 -6.06 -35.02 -6.82
C ASP A 30 -7.02 -33.82 -6.81
N ALA A 31 -7.68 -33.58 -7.95
CA ALA A 31 -8.54 -32.41 -8.14
C ALA A 31 -9.74 -32.36 -7.18
N ALA A 32 -10.29 -33.50 -6.77
CA ALA A 32 -11.44 -33.55 -5.88
C ALA A 32 -11.03 -33.13 -4.45
N SER A 33 -9.95 -33.71 -3.92
CA SER A 33 -9.39 -33.34 -2.63
C SER A 33 -8.95 -31.87 -2.60
N ALA A 34 -8.27 -31.40 -3.65
CA ALA A 34 -7.85 -30.00 -3.75
C ALA A 34 -9.03 -29.03 -3.72
N LYS A 35 -10.12 -29.35 -4.43
CA LYS A 35 -11.34 -28.54 -4.45
C LYS A 35 -11.99 -28.46 -3.07
N GLU A 36 -12.03 -29.56 -2.33
CA GLU A 36 -12.59 -29.58 -0.97
C GLU A 36 -11.76 -28.74 0.00
N LEU A 37 -10.43 -28.91 0.00
CA LEU A 37 -9.51 -28.14 0.85
C LEU A 37 -9.61 -26.63 0.59
N LEU A 38 -9.62 -26.22 -0.68
CA LEU A 38 -9.70 -24.81 -1.04
C LEU A 38 -11.08 -24.19 -0.71
N LYS A 39 -12.15 -24.97 -0.87
CA LYS A 39 -13.50 -24.51 -0.53
C LYS A 39 -13.64 -24.26 0.97
N GLN A 40 -13.14 -25.17 1.80
CA GLN A 40 -13.13 -25.00 3.26
C GLN A 40 -12.40 -23.72 3.65
N GLU A 41 -11.23 -23.46 3.05
CA GLU A 41 -10.46 -22.25 3.33
C GLU A 41 -11.20 -20.97 2.95
N THR A 42 -11.84 -20.93 1.78
CA THR A 42 -12.61 -19.75 1.35
C THR A 42 -13.82 -19.52 2.25
N ASP A 43 -14.51 -20.59 2.65
CA ASP A 43 -15.64 -20.50 3.57
C ASP A 43 -15.21 -20.00 4.97
N GLU A 44 -14.05 -20.45 5.47
CA GLU A 44 -13.46 -19.97 6.73
C GLU A 44 -13.00 -18.52 6.63
N PHE A 45 -12.30 -18.15 5.56
CA PHE A 45 -11.84 -16.79 5.31
C PHE A 45 -12.99 -15.79 5.29
N MET A 46 -14.09 -16.16 4.62
CA MET A 46 -15.28 -15.30 4.55
C MET A 46 -15.99 -15.16 5.91
N LYS A 47 -15.91 -16.18 6.78
CA LYS A 47 -16.44 -16.11 8.15
C LYS A 47 -15.57 -15.23 9.06
N ILE A 48 -14.26 -15.45 9.09
CA ILE A 48 -13.33 -14.69 9.95
C ILE A 48 -13.30 -13.22 9.55
N GLY A 49 -13.34 -12.93 8.25
CA GLY A 49 -13.35 -11.57 7.74
C GLY A 49 -14.62 -10.75 8.05
N LEU A 50 -15.61 -11.30 8.77
CA LEU A 50 -16.76 -10.59 9.34
C LEU A 50 -16.52 -10.18 10.81
N GLU A 51 -15.61 -10.83 11.53
CA GLU A 51 -15.41 -10.62 12.97
C GLU A 51 -14.38 -9.53 13.28
N GLU A 52 -13.34 -9.35 12.46
CA GLU A 52 -12.27 -8.35 12.68
C GLU A 52 -12.68 -6.89 12.37
N ILE A 53 -13.92 -6.64 11.89
CA ILE A 53 -14.39 -5.29 11.50
C ILE A 53 -14.91 -4.48 12.71
N ASN A 54 -15.23 -5.12 13.84
CA ASN A 54 -15.73 -4.40 15.02
C ASN A 54 -14.64 -3.69 15.84
N GLU A 55 -13.36 -4.06 15.70
CA GLU A 55 -12.29 -3.50 16.55
C GLU A 55 -11.57 -2.29 15.94
N PHE A 56 -11.65 -2.07 14.62
CA PHE A 56 -10.91 -0.98 13.96
C PHE A 56 -11.66 0.36 13.90
N SER A 57 -12.96 0.40 14.25
CA SER A 57 -13.77 1.63 14.23
C SER A 57 -13.85 2.39 15.56
N ALA A 58 -13.32 1.81 16.66
CA ALA A 58 -13.38 2.38 17.99
C ALA A 58 -12.18 3.28 18.35
N ALA A 59 -11.13 3.33 17.52
CA ALA A 59 -9.85 3.97 17.84
C ALA A 59 -9.69 5.42 17.33
N GLU A 60 -10.70 6.02 16.68
CA GLU A 60 -10.60 7.38 16.09
C GLU A 60 -11.47 8.45 16.79
N GLN A 61 -12.00 8.21 17.99
CA GLN A 61 -12.86 9.19 18.69
C GLN A 61 -12.33 9.81 19.99
N ASP A 62 -11.10 9.54 20.44
CA ASP A 62 -10.67 9.91 21.81
C ASP A 62 -9.58 11.00 21.92
N GLU A 63 -9.37 11.83 20.88
CA GLU A 63 -8.35 12.91 20.90
C GLU A 63 -8.92 14.34 20.77
N SER A 64 -10.06 14.68 21.40
CA SER A 64 -10.57 16.06 21.37
C SER A 64 -11.07 16.66 22.70
N SER A 65 -10.47 16.32 23.84
CA SER A 65 -10.87 16.96 25.10
C SER A 65 -9.74 17.24 26.09
N VAL A 66 -8.76 18.07 25.76
CA VAL A 66 -7.95 18.75 26.80
C VAL A 66 -7.50 20.12 26.28
N LEU A 67 -8.13 21.21 26.76
CA LEU A 67 -7.51 22.52 27.07
C LEU A 67 -8.60 23.60 27.24
N LYS A 68 -9.17 23.69 28.44
CA LYS A 68 -9.63 24.95 29.03
C LYS A 68 -9.29 24.92 30.52
N ASP A 69 -8.84 26.06 31.00
CA ASP A 69 -8.96 26.62 32.35
C ASP A 69 -7.64 27.19 32.84
N TYR A 70 -7.57 28.53 32.92
CA TYR A 70 -6.87 29.25 33.96
C TYR A 70 -7.43 30.68 34.04
N GLU A 71 -8.33 30.89 35.00
CA GLU A 71 -8.49 32.16 35.70
C GLU A 71 -8.32 31.85 37.19
N THR A 72 -7.57 32.68 37.92
CA THR A 72 -7.89 32.95 39.33
C THR A 72 -7.20 34.21 39.84
N GLU A 73 -7.96 34.87 40.71
CA GLU A 73 -7.86 36.16 41.38
C GLU A 73 -6.59 36.38 42.23
N ASP A 74 -6.27 37.64 42.53
CA ASP A 74 -5.92 37.98 43.92
C ASP A 74 -6.31 39.43 44.29
N THR A 75 -6.67 39.58 45.57
CA THR A 75 -7.39 40.69 46.18
C THR A 75 -6.51 41.50 47.14
N LEU A 76 -7.08 42.61 47.65
CA LEU A 76 -6.80 43.33 48.91
C LEU A 76 -6.04 44.68 48.84
N LYS A 77 -6.79 45.75 49.19
CA LYS A 77 -6.30 47.02 49.77
C LYS A 77 -6.23 46.90 51.30
N PRO A 78 -5.43 47.74 51.99
CA PRO A 78 -6.02 48.87 52.74
C PRO A 78 -5.22 50.20 52.66
N ALA A 79 -5.78 51.29 53.20
CA ALA A 79 -5.33 52.70 53.14
C ALA A 79 -5.37 53.33 54.56
N PRO A 80 -5.04 54.63 54.80
CA PRO A 80 -4.05 55.57 54.21
C PRO A 80 -3.23 56.35 55.28
N ALA A 81 -2.21 57.13 54.86
CA ALA A 81 -1.84 58.39 55.52
C ALA A 81 -0.91 59.25 54.63
N ASN A 82 -1.48 60.28 53.97
CA ASN A 82 -0.79 61.44 53.35
C ASN A 82 0.27 61.11 52.27
N PRO A 83 0.87 62.09 51.58
CA PRO A 83 0.66 62.56 50.19
C PRO A 83 0.80 61.51 49.04
N VAL A 84 0.60 60.23 49.33
CA VAL A 84 0.71 59.08 48.40
C VAL A 84 -0.54 58.90 47.54
N GLU A 85 -1.71 59.41 47.96
CA GLU A 85 -2.98 59.24 47.22
C GLU A 85 -3.01 60.00 45.89
N LEU A 86 -2.36 61.16 45.81
CA LEU A 86 -2.24 61.90 44.55
C LEU A 86 -1.33 61.15 43.56
N ARG A 87 -0.24 60.54 44.06
CA ARG A 87 0.64 59.68 43.25
C ARG A 87 -0.06 58.40 42.81
N LYS A 88 -0.88 57.77 43.68
CA LYS A 88 -1.68 56.60 43.32
C LYS A 88 -2.78 56.90 42.30
N GLN A 89 -3.42 58.07 42.36
CA GLN A 89 -4.39 58.47 41.33
C GLN A 89 -3.70 58.70 39.98
N ILE A 90 -2.57 59.39 39.96
CA ILE A 90 -1.77 59.59 38.74
C ILE A 90 -1.22 58.25 38.22
N GLU A 91 -0.77 57.36 39.10
CA GLU A 91 -0.24 56.04 38.75
C GLU A 91 -1.35 55.11 38.24
N LEU A 92 -2.55 55.15 38.83
CA LEU A 92 -3.73 54.43 38.32
C LEU A 92 -4.19 54.98 36.97
N GLU A 93 -4.18 56.30 36.79
CA GLU A 93 -4.57 56.92 35.52
C GLU A 93 -3.55 56.64 34.41
N ILE A 94 -2.24 56.64 34.72
CA ILE A 94 -1.19 56.21 33.80
C ILE A 94 -1.30 54.71 33.53
N ARG A 95 -1.56 53.87 34.54
CA ARG A 95 -1.68 52.42 34.37
C ARG A 95 -2.90 52.03 33.54
N GLU A 96 -4.06 52.64 33.79
CA GLU A 96 -5.25 52.45 32.95
C GLU A 96 -5.04 52.94 31.52
N LYS A 97 -4.33 54.06 31.34
CA LYS A 97 -4.05 54.60 30.01
C LYS A 97 -3.06 53.72 29.24
N VAL A 98 -2.03 53.20 29.92
CA VAL A 98 -1.06 52.25 29.36
C VAL A 98 -1.72 50.89 29.09
N GLU A 99 -2.63 50.42 29.94
CA GLU A 99 -3.39 49.19 29.70
C GLU A 99 -4.37 49.34 28.53
N ARG A 100 -5.05 50.49 28.39
CA ARG A 100 -5.88 50.79 27.22
C ARG A 100 -5.04 50.87 25.95
N GLU A 101 -3.91 51.59 25.97
CA GLU A 101 -3.01 51.68 24.82
C GLU A 101 -2.41 50.31 24.45
N LEU A 102 -2.05 49.46 25.42
CA LEU A 102 -1.58 48.09 25.18
C LEU A 102 -2.69 47.16 24.68
N ALA A 103 -3.92 47.31 25.16
CA ALA A 103 -5.08 46.54 24.69
C ALA A 103 -5.44 46.92 23.26
N ASP A 104 -5.43 48.21 22.93
CA ASP A 104 -5.67 48.73 21.58
C ASP A 104 -4.55 48.32 20.61
N GLU A 105 -3.28 48.34 21.06
CA GLU A 105 -2.16 47.88 20.25
C GLU A 105 -2.18 46.35 20.05
N LYS A 106 -2.53 45.58 21.09
CA LYS A 106 -2.72 44.12 20.96
C LYS A 106 -3.90 43.78 20.06
N SER A 107 -5.01 44.51 20.15
CA SER A 107 -6.19 44.31 19.30
C SER A 107 -5.85 44.62 17.84
N ARG A 108 -5.16 45.74 17.58
CA ARG A 108 -4.66 46.08 16.23
C ARG A 108 -3.69 45.04 15.67
N LYS A 109 -2.72 44.57 16.46
CA LYS A 109 -1.79 43.52 16.03
C LYS A 109 -2.49 42.19 15.76
N LYS A 110 -3.50 41.83 16.56
CA LYS A 110 -4.30 40.62 16.35
C LYS A 110 -5.15 40.72 15.07
N GLU A 111 -5.75 41.87 14.81
CA GLU A 111 -6.52 42.14 13.59
C GLU A 111 -5.62 42.12 12.35
N GLU A 112 -4.44 42.74 12.42
CA GLU A 112 -3.45 42.72 11.34
C GLU A 112 -2.92 41.29 11.08
N MET A 113 -2.69 40.51 12.13
CA MET A 113 -2.28 39.11 12.03
C MET A 113 -3.38 38.23 11.43
N LEU A 114 -4.64 38.41 11.84
CA LEU A 114 -5.79 37.72 11.26
C LEU A 114 -5.96 38.09 9.78
N LYS A 115 -5.77 39.36 9.43
CA LYS A 115 -5.81 39.82 8.04
C LYS A 115 -4.70 39.21 7.19
N ARG A 116 -3.47 39.11 7.73
CA ARG A 116 -2.36 38.39 7.05
C ARG A 116 -2.63 36.90 6.91
N ILE A 117 -3.30 36.27 7.88
CA ILE A 117 -3.70 34.86 7.79
C ILE A 117 -4.79 34.68 6.73
N GLU A 118 -5.76 35.59 6.63
CA GLU A 118 -6.80 35.56 5.59
C GLU A 118 -6.23 35.82 4.20
N GLU A 119 -5.32 36.78 4.05
CA GLU A 119 -4.61 37.05 2.81
C GLU A 119 -3.75 35.84 2.41
N ALA A 120 -2.98 35.26 3.33
CA ALA A 120 -2.22 34.03 3.08
C ALA A 120 -3.12 32.83 2.75
N LYS A 121 -4.33 32.73 3.34
CA LYS A 121 -5.31 31.70 2.99
C LYS A 121 -5.94 31.93 1.62
N LYS A 122 -6.22 33.19 1.23
CA LYS A 122 -6.73 33.53 -0.10
C LYS A 122 -5.69 33.28 -1.17
N ASP A 123 -4.43 33.63 -0.92
CA ASP A 123 -3.31 33.37 -1.82
C ASP A 123 -3.03 31.87 -1.92
N SER A 124 -3.12 31.13 -0.80
CA SER A 124 -2.99 29.67 -0.79
C SER A 124 -4.16 28.97 -1.49
N ALA A 125 -5.40 29.47 -1.36
CA ALA A 125 -6.57 28.93 -2.04
C ALA A 125 -6.55 29.24 -3.55
N ALA A 126 -6.11 30.44 -3.93
CA ALA A 126 -5.92 30.82 -5.33
C ALA A 126 -4.79 30.01 -5.98
N TYR A 127 -3.67 29.82 -5.27
CA TYR A 127 -2.56 28.97 -5.72
C TYR A 127 -2.96 27.49 -5.79
N ALA A 128 -3.73 26.98 -4.83
CA ALA A 128 -4.27 25.61 -4.87
C ALA A 128 -5.29 25.42 -6.00
N SER A 129 -6.11 26.44 -6.29
CA SER A 129 -7.03 26.46 -7.42
C SER A 129 -6.29 26.49 -8.75
N GLU A 130 -5.26 27.33 -8.89
CA GLU A 130 -4.39 27.36 -10.09
C GLU A 130 -3.63 26.05 -10.27
N LEU A 131 -3.10 25.43 -9.21
CA LEU A 131 -2.50 24.09 -9.29
C LEU A 131 -3.53 23.03 -9.69
N SER A 132 -4.77 23.10 -9.19
CA SER A 132 -5.82 22.13 -9.53
C SER A 132 -6.26 22.26 -11.00
N SER A 133 -6.31 23.49 -11.52
CA SER A 133 -6.67 23.76 -12.92
C SER A 133 -5.53 23.47 -13.90
N ALA A 134 -4.28 23.66 -13.48
CA ALA A 134 -3.10 23.24 -14.22
C ALA A 134 -2.89 21.71 -14.19
N ALA A 135 -3.30 21.04 -13.11
CA ALA A 135 -3.34 19.57 -13.01
C ALA A 135 -4.45 18.96 -13.86
N ALA A 136 -5.62 19.61 -13.98
CA ALA A 136 -6.71 19.16 -14.86
C ALA A 136 -6.40 19.33 -16.36
N ALA A 137 -5.48 20.23 -16.73
CA ALA A 137 -5.08 20.48 -18.11
C ALA A 137 -3.91 19.60 -18.61
N LYS A 138 -3.19 18.92 -17.69
CA LYS A 138 -2.32 17.80 -18.05
C LYS A 138 -3.16 16.54 -18.01
N LYS A 139 -3.30 15.87 -19.15
CA LYS A 139 -3.78 14.51 -19.25
C LYS A 139 -3.00 13.65 -18.23
N ASP A 140 -3.61 13.37 -17.09
CA ASP A 140 -3.00 12.66 -15.97
C ASP A 140 -2.90 11.17 -16.33
N THR A 141 -1.82 10.80 -17.01
CA THR A 141 -1.58 9.41 -17.46
C THR A 141 -0.60 8.65 -16.56
N GLY A 142 -0.12 9.27 -15.48
CA GLY A 142 0.85 8.67 -14.56
C GLY A 142 0.23 8.31 -13.20
N LEU A 143 0.60 7.16 -12.65
CA LEU A 143 0.37 6.89 -11.23
C LEU A 143 1.28 7.77 -10.36
N SER A 144 0.70 8.38 -9.32
CA SER A 144 1.45 8.99 -8.22
C SER A 144 2.28 7.96 -7.46
N PHE A 145 3.24 8.42 -6.65
CA PHE A 145 4.03 7.54 -5.79
C PHE A 145 3.15 6.75 -4.81
N GLN A 146 2.14 7.39 -4.22
CA GLN A 146 1.20 6.73 -3.31
C GLN A 146 0.38 5.64 -4.02
N GLU A 147 -0.12 5.91 -5.23
CA GLU A 147 -0.85 4.90 -6.01
C GLU A 147 0.05 3.71 -6.38
N ARG A 148 1.32 3.95 -6.72
CA ARG A 148 2.30 2.87 -6.94
C ARG A 148 2.50 2.02 -5.70
N MET A 149 2.63 2.63 -4.53
CA MET A 149 2.76 1.91 -3.27
C MET A 149 1.52 1.05 -2.98
N GLN A 150 0.32 1.57 -3.21
CA GLN A 150 -0.91 0.79 -3.07
C GLN A 150 -0.95 -0.40 -4.02
N ILE A 151 -0.52 -0.25 -5.28
CA ILE A 151 -0.40 -1.39 -6.20
C ILE A 151 0.63 -2.41 -5.72
N ILE A 152 1.77 -1.97 -5.17
CA ILE A 152 2.78 -2.87 -4.59
C ILE A 152 2.19 -3.65 -3.41
N GLU A 153 1.39 -2.99 -2.55
CA GLU A 153 0.70 -3.65 -1.43
C GLU A 153 -0.35 -4.66 -1.90
N MET A 154 -1.16 -4.30 -2.90
CA MET A 154 -2.13 -5.21 -3.52
C MET A 154 -1.42 -6.44 -4.10
N PHE A 155 -0.27 -6.23 -4.74
CA PHE A 155 0.56 -7.30 -5.27
C PHE A 155 1.10 -8.18 -4.14
N ASP A 156 1.76 -7.62 -3.14
CA ASP A 156 2.31 -8.39 -2.01
C ASP A 156 1.24 -9.22 -1.30
N TYR A 157 0.06 -8.63 -1.09
CA TYR A 157 -1.09 -9.35 -0.53
C TYR A 157 -1.51 -10.52 -1.42
N SER A 158 -1.64 -10.31 -2.73
CA SER A 158 -1.98 -11.39 -3.67
C SER A 158 -0.98 -12.55 -3.65
N GLN A 159 0.32 -12.25 -3.51
CA GLN A 159 1.36 -13.28 -3.49
C GLN A 159 1.36 -14.07 -2.18
N LYS A 160 1.12 -13.40 -1.04
CA LYS A 160 0.95 -14.05 0.26
C LYS A 160 -0.27 -14.96 0.27
N LEU A 161 -1.38 -14.48 -0.26
CA LEU A 161 -2.62 -15.24 -0.34
C LEU A 161 -2.48 -16.46 -1.28
N PHE A 162 -1.87 -16.26 -2.45
CA PHE A 162 -1.54 -17.36 -3.37
C PHE A 162 -0.68 -18.44 -2.69
N ALA A 163 0.40 -18.05 -2.00
CA ALA A 163 1.25 -18.99 -1.28
C ALA A 163 0.51 -19.70 -0.14
N ALA A 164 -0.37 -19.00 0.59
CA ALA A 164 -1.18 -19.59 1.65
C ALA A 164 -2.12 -20.66 1.10
N LEU A 165 -2.86 -20.37 0.01
CA LEU A 165 -3.76 -21.32 -0.64
C LEU A 165 -2.99 -22.53 -1.19
N LEU A 166 -1.86 -22.30 -1.88
CA LEU A 166 -1.05 -23.39 -2.42
C LEU A 166 -0.43 -24.26 -1.32
N SER A 167 -0.09 -23.67 -0.17
CA SER A 167 0.45 -24.40 1.00
C SER A 167 -0.57 -25.34 1.67
N LYS A 168 -1.86 -25.23 1.32
CA LYS A 168 -2.88 -26.21 1.72
C LYS A 168 -2.85 -27.47 0.85
N LEU A 169 -2.30 -27.35 -0.36
CA LEU A 169 -2.23 -28.43 -1.33
C LEU A 169 -0.87 -29.13 -1.28
N ILE A 170 0.22 -28.37 -1.13
CA ILE A 170 1.57 -28.92 -1.08
C ILE A 170 2.32 -28.37 0.13
N LYS A 171 3.45 -29.01 0.48
CA LYS A 171 4.22 -28.62 1.67
C LYS A 171 4.71 -27.18 1.58
N LYS A 172 4.59 -26.44 2.69
CA LYS A 172 5.00 -25.04 2.79
C LYS A 172 6.45 -24.77 2.34
N PRO A 173 7.49 -25.55 2.72
CA PRO A 173 8.85 -25.32 2.25
C PRO A 173 8.99 -25.39 0.72
N ALA A 174 8.25 -26.29 0.08
CA ALA A 174 8.22 -26.40 -1.37
C ALA A 174 7.58 -25.17 -2.03
N VAL A 175 6.50 -24.64 -1.44
CA VAL A 175 5.89 -23.37 -1.89
C VAL A 175 6.89 -22.23 -1.74
N GLU A 176 7.53 -22.08 -0.58
CA GLU A 176 8.52 -21.03 -0.33
C GLU A 176 9.68 -21.09 -1.34
N ASN A 177 10.21 -22.29 -1.62
CA ASN A 177 11.25 -22.47 -2.62
C ASN A 177 10.78 -22.10 -4.03
N MET A 178 9.57 -22.52 -4.43
CA MET A 178 8.99 -22.13 -5.73
C MET A 178 8.80 -20.62 -5.83
N MET A 179 8.28 -19.99 -4.78
CA MET A 179 8.08 -18.53 -4.73
C MET A 179 9.42 -17.78 -4.86
N LEU A 180 10.49 -18.31 -4.25
CA LEU A 180 11.84 -17.79 -4.38
C LEU A 180 12.39 -17.98 -5.81
N LYS A 181 12.33 -19.18 -6.37
CA LYS A 181 12.87 -19.50 -7.70
C LYS A 181 12.21 -18.68 -8.81
N THR A 182 10.89 -18.55 -8.76
CA THR A 182 10.13 -17.71 -9.70
C THR A 182 10.48 -16.23 -9.56
N LEU A 183 10.74 -15.75 -8.33
CA LEU A 183 11.22 -14.39 -8.11
C LEU A 183 12.65 -14.20 -8.63
N GLU A 184 13.57 -15.14 -8.40
CA GLU A 184 14.95 -15.08 -8.92
C GLU A 184 14.96 -14.96 -10.45
N LYS A 185 14.17 -15.80 -11.13
CA LYS A 185 13.99 -15.74 -12.59
C LYS A 185 13.44 -14.38 -13.04
N SER A 186 12.47 -13.83 -12.30
CA SER A 186 11.90 -12.51 -12.57
C SER A 186 12.90 -11.37 -12.39
N VAL A 187 13.72 -11.41 -11.32
CA VAL A 187 14.80 -10.45 -11.05
C VAL A 187 15.82 -10.44 -12.18
N MET A 188 16.15 -11.61 -12.74
CA MET A 188 17.07 -11.71 -13.88
C MET A 188 16.51 -11.08 -15.15
N LYS A 189 15.20 -11.18 -15.39
CA LYS A 189 14.53 -10.63 -16.58
C LYS A 189 14.27 -9.13 -16.50
N PHE A 190 13.85 -8.64 -15.34
CA PHE A 190 13.48 -7.24 -15.10
C PHE A 190 14.47 -6.54 -14.16
N GLN A 191 15.76 -6.53 -14.51
CA GLN A 191 16.81 -6.01 -13.64
C GLN A 191 16.70 -4.51 -13.35
N ASP A 192 16.01 -3.73 -14.17
CA ASP A 192 15.78 -2.30 -13.95
C ASP A 192 14.70 -2.04 -12.88
N ILE A 193 13.70 -2.92 -12.77
CA ILE A 193 12.59 -2.80 -11.80
C ILE A 193 12.86 -3.63 -10.54
N LEU A 194 13.31 -4.88 -10.70
CA LEU A 194 13.39 -5.88 -9.63
C LEU A 194 14.81 -6.05 -9.07
N LYS A 195 15.74 -5.15 -9.39
CA LYS A 195 17.13 -5.24 -8.90
C LYS A 195 17.17 -5.47 -7.39
N LYS A 196 17.75 -6.58 -6.95
CA LYS A 196 17.90 -6.90 -5.52
C LYS A 196 16.55 -6.90 -4.76
N ALA A 197 15.43 -7.10 -5.44
CA ALA A 197 14.11 -7.13 -4.81
C ALA A 197 13.88 -8.43 -4.01
N ASN A 198 14.71 -9.45 -4.23
CA ASN A 198 14.74 -10.72 -3.48
C ASN A 198 15.66 -10.69 -2.24
N VAL A 199 16.29 -9.56 -1.92
CA VAL A 199 17.13 -9.42 -0.71
C VAL A 199 16.53 -8.42 0.27
N ASN A 200 16.62 -8.74 1.55
CA ASN A 200 16.15 -7.88 2.62
C ASN A 200 17.10 -6.68 2.84
N GLN A 201 16.74 -5.82 3.80
CA GLN A 201 17.54 -4.66 4.19
C GLN A 201 18.98 -4.99 4.64
N TYR A 202 19.23 -6.21 5.11
CA TYR A 202 20.56 -6.70 5.53
C TYR A 202 21.34 -7.37 4.40
N GLY A 203 20.82 -7.37 3.17
CA GLY A 203 21.45 -7.99 2.01
C GLY A 203 21.35 -9.51 1.98
N LYS A 204 20.49 -10.13 2.81
CA LYS A 204 20.24 -11.57 2.79
C LYS A 204 19.05 -11.89 1.88
N VAL A 205 19.13 -13.01 1.16
CA VAL A 205 18.03 -13.50 0.33
C VAL A 205 16.80 -13.80 1.19
N ARG A 206 15.63 -13.39 0.70
CA ARG A 206 14.32 -13.67 1.32
C ARG A 206 13.85 -15.05 0.88
N GLY A 207 14.06 -16.05 1.74
CA GLY A 207 13.81 -17.46 1.41
C GLY A 207 12.35 -17.82 1.13
N ASP A 208 11.41 -16.96 1.53
CA ASP A 208 9.98 -17.10 1.30
C ASP A 208 9.52 -16.59 -0.09
N GLY A 209 10.44 -16.04 -0.89
CA GLY A 209 10.13 -15.46 -2.19
C GLY A 209 9.31 -14.16 -2.12
N THR A 210 9.23 -13.51 -0.96
CA THR A 210 8.58 -12.19 -0.85
C THR A 210 9.46 -11.09 -1.43
N ILE A 211 8.80 -10.03 -1.90
CA ILE A 211 9.48 -8.88 -2.51
C ILE A 211 9.81 -7.84 -1.44
N GLU A 212 11.03 -7.32 -1.47
CA GLU A 212 11.40 -6.15 -0.68
C GLU A 212 10.78 -4.89 -1.31
N THR A 213 9.60 -4.50 -0.84
CA THR A 213 8.77 -3.42 -1.40
C THR A 213 9.50 -2.07 -1.45
N ALA A 214 10.29 -1.75 -0.41
CA ALA A 214 11.10 -0.54 -0.37
C ALA A 214 12.15 -0.51 -1.50
N ARG A 215 12.74 -1.67 -1.84
CA ARG A 215 13.71 -1.79 -2.93
C ARG A 215 13.02 -1.62 -4.29
N LEU A 216 11.88 -2.27 -4.48
CA LEU A 216 11.06 -2.13 -5.68
C LEU A 216 10.68 -0.67 -5.93
N ALA A 217 10.19 0.04 -4.91
CA ALA A 217 9.84 1.44 -5.00
C ALA A 217 11.06 2.33 -5.34
N ALA A 218 12.20 2.07 -4.70
CA ALA A 218 13.45 2.79 -4.99
C ALA A 218 13.94 2.58 -6.43
N ASN A 219 13.90 1.34 -6.92
CA ASN A 219 14.28 1.01 -8.30
C ASN A 219 13.36 1.69 -9.30
N LEU A 220 12.04 1.66 -9.07
CA LEU A 220 11.06 2.30 -9.93
C LEU A 220 11.30 3.80 -10.07
N ASN A 221 11.63 4.47 -8.97
CA ASN A 221 11.98 5.89 -8.96
C ASN A 221 13.29 6.17 -9.69
N ALA A 222 14.26 5.25 -9.66
CA ALA A 222 15.55 5.39 -10.32
C ALA A 222 15.50 5.11 -11.84
N VAL A 223 14.43 4.53 -12.36
CA VAL A 223 14.28 4.26 -13.80
C VAL A 223 14.11 5.57 -14.57
N TYR A 224 15.06 5.85 -15.45
CA TYR A 224 15.04 7.03 -16.32
C TYR A 224 14.26 6.76 -17.61
N LEU A 225 12.93 6.86 -17.52
CA LEU A 225 11.99 6.72 -18.64
C LEU A 225 10.79 7.66 -18.45
N PRO A 226 10.05 7.99 -19.52
CA PRO A 226 8.73 8.63 -19.40
C PRO A 226 7.82 7.83 -18.46
N GLU A 227 7.00 8.52 -17.66
CA GLU A 227 6.20 7.91 -16.59
C GLU A 227 5.26 6.80 -17.09
N GLU A 228 4.66 6.95 -18.27
CA GLU A 228 3.83 5.92 -18.91
C GLU A 228 4.62 4.63 -19.16
N LYS A 229 5.78 4.72 -19.82
CA LYS A 229 6.67 3.58 -20.11
C LYS A 229 7.24 2.95 -18.84
N LYS A 230 7.51 3.78 -17.82
CA LYS A 230 7.93 3.34 -16.50
C LYS A 230 6.84 2.49 -15.84
N ASN A 231 5.59 2.95 -15.88
CA ASN A 231 4.44 2.20 -15.36
C ASN A 231 4.20 0.89 -16.12
N GLU A 232 4.29 0.89 -17.46
CA GLU A 232 4.16 -0.32 -18.26
C GLU A 232 5.22 -1.38 -17.93
N LYS A 233 6.48 -0.97 -17.75
CA LYS A 233 7.55 -1.87 -17.30
C LYS A 233 7.31 -2.38 -15.89
N PHE A 234 6.86 -1.51 -15.00
CA PHE A 234 6.50 -1.89 -13.64
C PHE A 234 5.39 -2.95 -13.60
N TYR A 235 4.29 -2.74 -14.33
CA TYR A 235 3.22 -3.73 -14.42
C TYR A 235 3.70 -5.04 -15.06
N SER A 236 4.49 -4.96 -16.13
CA SER A 236 5.08 -6.13 -16.78
C SER A 236 5.95 -6.97 -15.84
N ALA A 237 6.73 -6.31 -14.98
CA ALA A 237 7.57 -7.01 -14.00
C ALA A 237 6.72 -7.74 -12.95
N LEU A 238 5.65 -7.10 -12.43
CA LEU A 238 4.74 -7.74 -11.48
C LEU A 238 3.94 -8.87 -12.12
N LYS A 239 3.41 -8.65 -13.32
CA LYS A 239 2.69 -9.66 -14.11
C LYS A 239 3.54 -10.89 -14.34
N TYR A 240 4.81 -10.71 -14.73
CA TYR A 240 5.71 -11.82 -14.99
C TYR A 240 5.98 -12.69 -13.74
N ILE A 241 6.12 -12.08 -12.56
CA ILE A 241 6.24 -12.83 -11.30
C ILE A 241 4.99 -13.69 -11.07
N PHE A 242 3.81 -13.11 -11.31
CA PHE A 242 2.54 -13.80 -11.17
C PHE A 242 2.44 -14.98 -12.17
N GLU A 243 2.76 -14.76 -13.44
CA GLU A 243 2.75 -15.78 -14.50
C GLU A 243 3.68 -16.95 -14.17
N GLU A 244 4.92 -16.67 -13.79
CA GLU A 244 5.90 -17.71 -13.43
C GLU A 244 5.42 -18.58 -12.26
N ARG A 245 4.72 -17.97 -11.29
CA ARG A 245 4.13 -18.68 -10.14
C ARG A 245 2.93 -19.54 -10.54
N LEU A 246 2.08 -19.05 -11.45
CA LEU A 246 0.97 -19.83 -11.98
C LEU A 246 1.44 -21.02 -12.81
N ILE A 247 2.45 -20.81 -13.66
CA ILE A 247 3.08 -21.89 -14.44
C ILE A 247 3.68 -22.94 -13.48
N ALA A 248 4.43 -22.52 -12.46
CA ALA A 248 5.00 -23.45 -11.49
C ALA A 248 3.92 -24.23 -10.72
N ALA A 249 2.83 -23.57 -10.31
CA ALA A 249 1.70 -24.23 -9.67
C ALA A 249 1.00 -25.23 -10.61
N GLU A 250 0.87 -24.91 -11.90
CA GLU A 250 0.31 -25.82 -12.90
C GLU A 250 1.19 -27.08 -13.07
N LEU A 251 2.50 -26.90 -13.15
CA LEU A 251 3.44 -28.02 -13.32
C LEU A 251 3.33 -29.04 -12.18
N VAL A 252 3.09 -28.57 -10.95
CA VAL A 252 3.03 -29.44 -9.77
C VAL A 252 1.64 -29.97 -9.47
N THR A 253 0.59 -29.17 -9.68
CA THR A 253 -0.79 -29.53 -9.30
C THR A 253 -1.67 -29.97 -10.47
N GLY A 254 -1.31 -29.62 -11.71
CA GLY A 254 -2.13 -29.80 -12.88
C GLY A 254 -3.13 -28.65 -13.11
N ILE A 255 -3.68 -28.61 -14.33
CA ILE A 255 -4.53 -27.50 -14.80
C ILE A 255 -5.81 -27.34 -13.97
N GLU A 256 -6.51 -28.43 -13.66
CA GLU A 256 -7.79 -28.38 -12.91
C GLU A 256 -7.61 -27.85 -11.49
N VAL A 257 -6.51 -28.22 -10.83
CA VAL A 257 -6.21 -27.74 -9.47
C VAL A 257 -5.81 -26.27 -9.51
N LYS A 258 -5.00 -25.86 -10.49
CA LYS A 258 -4.65 -24.45 -10.72
C LYS A 258 -5.89 -23.58 -10.94
N ASP A 259 -6.86 -24.04 -11.72
CA ASP A 259 -8.07 -23.26 -12.01
C ASP A 259 -8.94 -23.08 -10.74
N ASN A 260 -9.03 -24.11 -9.90
CA ASN A 260 -9.66 -24.00 -8.59
C ASN A 260 -8.89 -23.04 -7.67
N LEU A 261 -7.56 -23.13 -7.64
CA LEU A 261 -6.69 -22.23 -6.86
C LEU A 261 -6.91 -20.76 -7.26
N LEU A 262 -6.94 -20.48 -8.57
CA LEU A 262 -7.18 -19.15 -9.13
C LEU A 262 -8.57 -18.62 -8.79
N SER A 263 -9.60 -19.46 -8.91
CA SER A 263 -10.97 -19.07 -8.57
C SER A 263 -11.09 -18.65 -7.11
N ASN A 264 -10.46 -19.41 -6.19
CA ASN A 264 -10.43 -19.07 -4.76
C ASN A 264 -9.59 -17.82 -4.49
N LEU A 265 -8.43 -17.68 -5.15
CA LEU A 265 -7.57 -16.50 -5.04
C LEU A 265 -8.32 -15.23 -5.42
N PHE A 266 -8.97 -15.19 -6.59
CA PHE A 266 -9.67 -13.99 -7.05
C PHE A 266 -10.89 -13.66 -6.19
N THR A 267 -11.66 -14.66 -5.76
CA THR A 267 -12.78 -14.46 -4.82
C THR A 267 -12.31 -13.78 -3.52
N GLN A 268 -11.20 -14.25 -2.96
CA GLN A 268 -10.65 -13.68 -1.73
C GLN A 268 -9.98 -12.32 -1.96
N LEU A 269 -9.34 -12.10 -3.10
CA LEU A 269 -8.78 -10.79 -3.48
C LEU A 269 -9.85 -9.72 -3.63
N ASP A 270 -10.96 -10.02 -4.31
CA ASP A 270 -12.06 -9.07 -4.48
C ASP A 270 -12.62 -8.64 -3.12
N SER A 271 -12.87 -9.62 -2.23
CA SER A 271 -13.30 -9.38 -0.85
C SER A 271 -12.33 -8.49 -0.08
N VAL A 272 -11.02 -8.73 -0.19
CA VAL A 272 -9.99 -7.94 0.49
C VAL A 272 -9.87 -6.53 -0.08
N PHE A 273 -9.90 -6.41 -1.41
CA PHE A 273 -9.76 -5.11 -2.07
C PHE A 273 -10.93 -4.19 -1.77
N GLU A 274 -12.14 -4.75 -1.69
CA GLU A 274 -13.33 -4.05 -1.23
C GLU A 274 -13.19 -3.63 0.25
N LYS A 275 -12.81 -4.57 1.14
CA LYS A 275 -12.65 -4.30 2.58
C LYS A 275 -11.59 -3.25 2.89
N ARG A 276 -10.46 -3.29 2.19
CA ARG A 276 -9.36 -2.31 2.32
C ARG A 276 -9.66 -0.97 1.65
N ARG A 277 -10.81 -0.84 0.99
CA ARG A 277 -11.25 0.38 0.29
C ARG A 277 -10.20 0.91 -0.69
N TYR A 278 -9.53 0.00 -1.43
CA TYR A 278 -8.62 0.44 -2.48
C TYR A 278 -9.41 1.23 -3.53
N PRO A 279 -8.85 2.33 -4.08
CA PRO A 279 -9.52 3.08 -5.13
C PRO A 279 -9.81 2.18 -6.33
N LYS A 280 -11.04 2.24 -6.85
CA LYS A 280 -11.48 1.40 -7.99
C LYS A 280 -10.53 1.47 -9.18
N LYS A 281 -10.01 2.67 -9.49
CA LYS A 281 -8.98 2.88 -10.53
C LYS A 281 -7.77 1.94 -10.36
N LEU A 282 -7.29 1.75 -9.13
CA LEU A 282 -6.11 0.92 -8.86
C LEU A 282 -6.45 -0.57 -8.91
N ALA A 283 -7.63 -0.96 -8.43
CA ALA A 283 -8.13 -2.32 -8.60
C ALA A 283 -8.28 -2.69 -10.09
N ASP A 284 -8.85 -1.80 -10.89
CA ASP A 284 -9.00 -1.99 -12.34
C ASP A 284 -7.63 -2.10 -13.04
N ILE A 285 -6.65 -1.27 -12.65
CA ILE A 285 -5.27 -1.38 -13.16
C ILE A 285 -4.64 -2.70 -12.74
N PHE A 286 -4.78 -3.09 -11.47
CA PHE A 286 -4.22 -4.33 -10.96
C PHE A 286 -4.77 -5.54 -11.73
N SER A 287 -6.10 -5.62 -11.86
CA SER A 287 -6.76 -6.73 -12.56
C SER A 287 -6.47 -6.75 -14.06
N SER A 288 -6.35 -5.59 -14.72
CA SER A 288 -6.15 -5.55 -16.18
C SER A 288 -4.69 -5.57 -16.63
N LYS A 289 -3.74 -5.16 -15.78
CA LYS A 289 -2.31 -5.02 -16.15
C LYS A 289 -1.39 -5.98 -15.44
N ILE A 290 -1.76 -6.48 -14.25
CA ILE A 290 -0.89 -7.30 -13.41
C ILE A 290 -1.40 -8.73 -13.33
N ILE A 291 -2.70 -8.94 -13.10
CA ILE A 291 -3.26 -10.28 -13.12
C ILE A 291 -3.18 -10.85 -14.54
N PRO A 292 -2.58 -12.03 -14.74
CA PRO A 292 -2.51 -12.65 -16.06
C PRO A 292 -3.91 -13.01 -16.55
N GLU A 293 -4.14 -12.89 -17.86
CA GLU A 293 -5.36 -13.42 -18.47
C GLU A 293 -5.32 -14.95 -18.36
N THR A 294 -6.17 -15.51 -17.51
CA THR A 294 -6.26 -16.96 -17.26
C THR A 294 -7.39 -17.61 -18.05
N THR A 295 -8.19 -16.82 -18.77
CA THR A 295 -9.11 -17.31 -19.79
C THR A 295 -8.31 -17.99 -20.90
N LEU A 296 -8.38 -19.32 -20.95
CA LEU A 296 -7.97 -20.12 -22.09
C LEU A 296 -8.56 -19.53 -23.37
N LYS A 297 -7.70 -19.08 -24.29
CA LYS A 297 -8.11 -19.06 -25.69
C LYS A 297 -8.15 -20.52 -26.13
N PRO A 298 -9.29 -21.02 -26.66
CA PRO A 298 -9.32 -22.38 -27.19
C PRO A 298 -8.28 -22.52 -28.31
N GLY A 299 -7.25 -23.35 -28.10
CA GLY A 299 -6.30 -23.75 -29.14
C GLY A 299 -4.89 -23.12 -29.10
N GLU A 300 -4.43 -22.59 -27.97
CA GLU A 300 -2.99 -22.39 -27.70
C GLU A 300 -2.39 -23.58 -26.93
#